data_AF-A0A1V1TA23-F1
#
_entry.id   AF-A0A1V1TA23-F1
#
_cell.length_a   1.000
_cell.length_b   1.000
_cell.length_c   1.000
_cell.angle_alpha   90.00
_cell.angle_beta   90.00
_cell.angle_gamma   90.00
#
_symmetry.space_group_name_H-M   'P 1'
#
loop_
_entity.id
_entity.type
_entity.pdbx_description
1 polymer ?
#
loop_
_entity_poly.entity_id
_entity_poly.type
_entity_poly.pdbx_seq_one_letter_code
_entity_poly.pdbx_strand_id
1 'polypeptide(L)'
;MVLPKLSQSYDDGLVWVYNSTLEPVNERRPEAPNDNISAPDKSNAGTNSIFTSDTPRRKTVYGIPGSTLILAIVLVILIIAASVAAGVGGSLAVKNAKQSCETSNTNNTTTNSSSVFRVETDVLLPLECPGLDSTPQSSTFGHRTSIFQMYCHNTYAYSIDTAILSIISYTLHDCLQACVSFNHYMGADNCTAATFHANLTLMIPNTEANCFMATNRDVFSLSPSSEGDYVVTGLLGPS
;
A
#
# COMPACT_ATOMS: atom_id res chain seq x y z
N MET A 1 -39.58 -22.21 -17.89
CA MET A 1 -38.11 -22.10 -17.97
C MET A 1 -37.61 -21.66 -16.60
N VAL A 2 -36.84 -22.51 -15.94
CA VAL A 2 -36.34 -22.30 -14.58
C VAL A 2 -34.90 -21.83 -14.70
N LEU A 3 -34.62 -20.61 -14.24
CA LEU A 3 -33.26 -20.07 -14.12
C LEU A 3 -32.52 -20.79 -12.97
N PRO A 4 -31.26 -21.22 -13.16
CA PRO A 4 -30.48 -21.74 -12.05
C PRO A 4 -30.03 -20.59 -11.14
N LYS A 5 -30.22 -20.78 -9.82
CA LYS A 5 -29.59 -19.97 -8.78
C LYS A 5 -28.10 -20.29 -8.73
N LEU A 6 -27.25 -19.34 -9.07
CA LEU A 6 -25.83 -19.36 -8.72
C LEU A 6 -25.68 -18.87 -7.28
N SER A 7 -25.61 -19.82 -6.36
CA SER A 7 -25.12 -19.62 -5.00
C SER A 7 -23.63 -19.93 -5.01
N GLN A 8 -22.77 -18.92 -5.21
CA GLN A 8 -21.36 -19.04 -4.89
C GLN A 8 -21.17 -18.60 -3.44
N SER A 9 -21.13 -19.58 -2.55
CA SER A 9 -20.52 -19.43 -1.22
C SER A 9 -19.02 -19.50 -1.45
N TYR A 10 -18.37 -18.34 -1.45
CA TYR A 10 -16.90 -18.24 -1.49
C TYR A 10 -16.40 -18.14 -0.05
N ASP A 11 -16.44 -19.27 0.65
CA ASP A 11 -15.81 -19.46 1.96
C ASP A 11 -14.65 -20.45 1.76
N ASP A 12 -13.50 -19.95 1.31
CA ASP A 12 -12.23 -20.59 1.62
C ASP A 12 -11.20 -19.49 1.82
N GLY A 13 -10.92 -19.25 3.10
CA GLY A 13 -9.96 -18.27 3.56
C GLY A 13 -8.55 -18.61 3.09
N LEU A 14 -8.17 -18.03 1.95
CA LEU A 14 -6.77 -17.77 1.65
C LEU A 14 -6.27 -16.70 2.64
N VAL A 15 -5.73 -17.18 3.76
CA VAL A 15 -4.93 -16.36 4.66
C VAL A 15 -3.67 -15.97 3.89
N TRP A 16 -3.68 -14.78 3.32
CA TRP A 16 -2.46 -14.12 2.88
C TRP A 16 -1.62 -13.85 4.12
N VAL A 17 -0.64 -14.73 4.38
CA VAL A 17 0.44 -14.44 5.33
C VAL A 17 1.34 -13.43 4.64
N TYR A 18 0.98 -12.16 4.74
CA TYR A 18 1.92 -11.08 4.48
C TYR A 18 3.02 -11.21 5.53
N ASN A 19 4.23 -11.55 5.10
CA ASN A 19 5.40 -11.50 5.94
C ASN A 19 5.76 -10.02 6.17
N SER A 20 4.97 -9.37 7.03
CA SER A 20 5.12 -7.97 7.42
C SER A 20 6.29 -7.85 8.37
N THR A 21 7.51 -7.85 7.82
CA THR A 21 8.70 -7.30 8.48
C THR A 21 8.87 -5.83 8.09
N LEU A 22 7.77 -5.08 7.98
CA LEU A 22 7.81 -3.63 7.98
C LEU A 22 7.91 -3.19 9.44
N GLU A 23 9.09 -2.70 9.80
CA GLU A 23 9.34 -2.05 11.08
C GLU A 23 8.28 -0.97 11.34
N PRO A 24 7.88 -0.75 12.60
CA PRO A 24 6.92 0.29 12.93
C PRO A 24 7.50 1.66 12.54
N VAL A 25 6.95 2.24 11.47
CA VAL A 25 7.14 3.67 11.20
C VAL A 25 6.48 4.40 12.36
N ASN A 26 7.32 4.94 13.24
CA ASN A 26 6.89 5.78 14.34
C ASN A 26 6.31 7.08 13.77
N GLU A 27 4.99 7.05 13.56
CA GLU A 27 4.16 8.15 13.09
C GLU A 27 4.21 9.29 14.11
N ARG A 28 5.22 10.16 13.99
CA ARG A 28 5.16 11.49 14.62
C ARG A 28 4.11 12.30 13.89
N ARG A 29 2.92 12.29 14.47
CA ARG A 29 1.85 13.25 14.25
C ARG A 29 2.44 14.68 14.20
N PRO A 30 2.34 15.42 13.09
CA PRO A 30 2.61 16.85 13.10
C PRO A 30 1.50 17.51 13.91
N GLU A 31 1.85 18.09 15.06
CA GLU A 31 0.94 19.01 15.75
C GLU A 31 0.69 20.21 14.83
N ALA A 32 -0.58 20.51 14.59
CA ALA A 32 -1.00 21.66 13.81
C ALA A 32 -0.48 22.97 14.46
N PRO A 33 0.02 23.95 13.67
CA PRO A 33 0.32 25.27 14.17
C PRO A 33 -0.97 25.93 14.67
N ASN A 34 -1.03 26.23 15.97
CA ASN A 34 -2.14 26.92 16.59
C ASN A 34 -1.92 28.44 16.41
N ASP A 35 -2.32 28.98 15.25
CA ASP A 35 -2.23 30.41 14.93
C ASP A 35 -3.36 31.19 15.62
N ASN A 36 -3.21 31.42 16.93
CA ASN A 36 -3.96 32.46 17.63
C ASN A 36 -3.34 33.83 17.33
N ILE A 37 -3.67 34.40 16.16
CA ILE A 37 -3.38 35.79 15.82
C ILE A 37 -4.34 36.68 16.60
N SER A 38 -3.90 37.13 17.78
CA SER A 38 -4.49 38.26 18.49
C SER A 38 -3.85 39.56 18.02
N ALA A 39 -4.70 40.51 17.64
CA ALA A 39 -4.35 41.85 17.19
C ALA A 39 -3.73 42.72 18.31
N PRO A 40 -3.12 43.87 17.98
CA PRO A 40 -2.05 44.49 18.76
C PRO A 40 -2.60 45.39 19.87
N ASP A 41 -2.04 45.26 21.07
CA ASP A 41 -2.16 46.30 22.09
C ASP A 41 -0.90 47.18 22.11
N LYS A 42 -1.16 48.49 22.16
CA LYS A 42 -0.16 49.54 22.26
C LYS A 42 0.26 49.66 23.72
N SER A 43 1.51 50.07 23.91
CA SER A 43 1.98 51.09 24.86
C SER A 43 3.10 50.66 25.82
N ASN A 44 4.06 51.59 25.89
CA ASN A 44 4.88 51.96 27.05
C ASN A 44 6.16 51.18 27.36
N ALA A 45 7.25 51.72 26.80
CA ALA A 45 8.31 52.43 27.53
C ALA A 45 8.62 51.99 28.98
N GLY A 46 9.88 51.64 29.23
CA GLY A 46 10.49 51.82 30.55
C GLY A 46 11.58 50.82 30.96
N THR A 47 12.84 51.24 30.76
CA THR A 47 13.99 51.12 31.71
C THR A 47 14.51 49.76 32.22
N ASN A 48 15.78 49.53 31.89
CA ASN A 48 16.93 49.19 32.76
C ASN A 48 16.82 48.00 33.73
N SER A 49 17.68 46.99 33.54
CA SER A 49 18.84 46.81 34.43
C SER A 49 19.75 45.67 33.98
N ILE A 50 21.03 45.97 34.11
CA ILE A 50 22.20 45.11 33.98
C ILE A 50 22.20 44.10 35.13
N PHE A 51 22.26 42.82 34.81
CA PHE A 51 22.90 41.83 35.68
C PHE A 51 23.49 40.68 34.86
N THR A 52 24.81 40.74 34.70
CA THR A 52 25.66 39.70 34.12
C THR A 52 25.83 38.57 35.14
N SER A 53 25.23 37.40 34.88
CA SER A 53 25.64 36.14 35.52
C SER A 53 26.27 35.24 34.46
N ASP A 54 27.60 35.18 34.45
CA ASP A 54 28.35 34.20 33.67
C ASP A 54 28.11 32.80 34.25
N THR A 55 27.17 32.08 33.63
CA THR A 55 27.08 30.62 33.73
C THR A 55 27.71 30.01 32.48
N PRO A 56 28.51 28.93 32.60
CA PRO A 56 29.18 28.33 31.46
C PRO A 56 28.14 27.90 30.42
N ARG A 57 28.15 28.59 29.27
CA ARG A 57 27.21 28.38 28.16
C ARG A 57 27.25 26.92 27.74
N ARG A 58 26.23 26.18 28.17
CA ARG A 58 25.93 24.83 27.70
C ARG A 58 25.61 24.95 26.21
N LYS A 59 26.55 24.54 25.36
CA LYS A 59 26.38 24.55 23.90
C LYS A 59 25.30 23.54 23.54
N THR A 60 24.07 24.01 23.39
CA THR A 60 22.97 23.29 22.76
C THR A 60 23.22 23.29 21.25
N VAL A 61 23.61 22.14 20.72
CA VAL A 61 23.73 21.90 19.28
C VAL A 61 22.45 21.15 18.87
N TYR A 62 21.67 21.71 17.94
CA TYR A 62 20.34 21.21 17.52
C TYR A 62 19.24 21.18 18.61
N GLY A 63 19.28 22.04 19.62
CA GLY A 63 18.18 22.16 20.60
C GLY A 63 18.00 20.95 21.52
N ILE A 64 18.90 19.95 21.45
CA ILE A 64 18.86 18.73 22.26
C ILE A 64 19.98 18.81 23.31
N PRO A 65 19.71 18.53 24.61
CA PRO A 65 20.75 18.50 25.63
C PRO A 65 21.77 17.38 25.34
N GLY A 66 23.07 17.66 25.39
CA GLY A 66 24.11 16.69 24.98
C GLY A 66 24.04 15.31 25.67
N SER A 67 23.42 15.22 26.84
CA SER A 67 23.17 13.96 27.55
C SER A 67 22.18 13.03 26.83
N THR A 68 21.16 13.55 26.15
CA THR A 68 20.18 12.71 25.43
C THR A 68 20.72 12.23 24.09
N LEU A 69 21.66 12.96 23.48
CA LEU A 69 22.33 12.51 22.25
C LEU A 69 23.18 11.26 22.51
N ILE A 70 23.93 11.23 23.62
CA ILE A 70 24.74 10.05 24.00
C ILE A 70 23.84 8.84 24.24
N LEU A 71 22.71 9.02 24.94
CA LEU A 71 21.76 7.92 25.18
C LEU A 71 21.16 7.36 23.88
N ALA A 72 20.81 8.22 22.92
CA ALA A 72 20.29 7.78 21.63
C ALA A 72 21.29 6.94 20.84
N ILE A 73 22.58 7.32 20.84
CA ILE A 73 23.62 6.56 20.16
C ILE A 73 23.80 5.18 20.80
N VAL A 74 23.83 5.09 22.13
CA VAL A 74 23.96 3.81 22.85
C VAL A 74 22.78 2.88 22.54
N LEU A 75 21.56 3.41 22.48
CA LEU A 75 20.36 2.63 22.14
C LEU A 75 20.46 2.03 20.72
N VAL A 76 20.86 2.81 19.72
CA VAL A 76 20.99 2.35 18.34
C VAL A 76 22.02 1.22 18.23
N ILE A 77 23.15 1.33 18.93
CA ILE A 77 24.19 0.29 18.94
C ILE A 77 23.64 -1.02 19.54
N LEU A 78 22.84 -0.95 20.61
CA LEU A 78 22.23 -2.13 21.22
C LEU A 78 21.24 -2.84 20.29
N ILE A 79 20.45 -2.08 19.53
CA ILE A 79 19.48 -2.65 18.57
C ILE A 79 20.22 -3.40 17.44
N ILE A 80 21.29 -2.80 16.90
CA ILE A 80 22.10 -3.42 15.85
C ILE A 80 22.80 -4.69 16.37
N ALA A 81 23.35 -4.66 17.59
CA ALA A 81 23.99 -5.85 18.17
C ALA A 81 22.99 -7.00 18.42
N ALA A 82 21.76 -6.69 18.86
CA ALA A 82 20.73 -7.69 19.11
C ALA A 82 20.19 -8.33 17.82
N SER A 83 20.04 -7.55 16.74
CA SER A 83 19.48 -8.06 15.47
C SER A 83 20.39 -9.07 14.78
N VAL A 84 21.71 -8.88 14.85
CA VAL A 84 22.69 -9.77 14.19
C VAL A 84 22.70 -11.18 14.80
N ALA A 85 22.36 -11.33 16.10
CA ALA A 85 22.30 -12.63 16.75
C ALA A 85 21.07 -13.48 16.33
N ALA A 86 19.95 -12.84 15.97
CA ALA A 86 18.73 -13.55 15.57
C ALA A 86 18.83 -14.16 14.15
N GLY A 87 19.53 -13.49 13.23
CA GLY A 87 19.61 -13.91 11.82
C GLY A 87 20.39 -15.20 11.58
N VAL A 88 21.52 -15.39 12.27
CA VAL A 88 22.42 -16.54 12.01
C VAL A 88 21.96 -17.85 12.67
N GLY A 89 21.20 -17.78 13.76
CA GLY A 89 20.72 -18.96 14.48
C GLY A 89 19.59 -19.73 13.78
N GLY A 90 18.69 -19.00 13.10
CA GLY A 90 17.51 -19.60 12.46
C GLY A 90 17.84 -20.55 11.30
N SER A 91 18.86 -20.21 10.49
CA SER A 91 19.21 -21.00 9.30
C SER A 91 19.83 -22.37 9.62
N LEU A 92 20.38 -22.56 10.82
CA LEU A 92 20.97 -23.83 11.25
C LEU A 92 19.92 -24.79 11.85
N ALA A 93 18.89 -24.27 12.51
CA ALA A 93 17.82 -25.09 13.10
C ALA A 93 16.96 -25.80 12.04
N VAL A 94 16.69 -25.13 10.90
CA VAL A 94 15.86 -25.70 9.80
C VAL A 94 16.54 -26.89 9.11
N LYS A 95 17.88 -26.89 9.02
CA LYS A 95 18.62 -28.00 8.42
C LYS A 95 18.57 -29.27 9.29
N ASN A 96 18.56 -29.12 10.61
CA ASN A 96 18.49 -30.24 11.55
C ASN A 96 17.07 -30.85 11.63
N ALA A 97 16.02 -30.03 11.53
CA ALA A 97 14.63 -30.53 11.52
C ALA A 97 14.28 -31.34 10.27
N LYS A 98 14.91 -31.04 9.12
CA LYS A 98 14.68 -31.79 7.86
C LYS A 98 15.26 -33.22 7.91
N GLN A 99 16.38 -33.42 8.61
CA GLN A 99 17.09 -34.70 8.64
C GLN A 99 16.38 -35.76 9.50
N SER A 100 15.56 -35.36 10.47
CA SER A 100 14.83 -36.27 11.37
C SER A 100 13.55 -36.89 10.78
N CYS A 101 13.11 -36.46 9.58
CA CYS A 101 11.90 -36.97 8.94
C CYS A 101 12.18 -38.01 7.82
N GLU A 102 13.43 -38.32 7.50
CA GLU A 102 13.79 -39.18 6.35
C GLU A 102 13.94 -40.68 6.68
N THR A 103 13.63 -41.15 7.91
CA THR A 103 13.86 -42.57 8.30
C THR A 103 12.62 -43.50 8.25
N SER A 104 11.46 -43.05 7.75
CA SER A 104 10.31 -43.95 7.53
C SER A 104 9.93 -44.06 6.06
N ASN A 105 10.72 -44.85 5.35
CA ASN A 105 10.31 -45.84 4.35
C ASN A 105 8.95 -45.62 3.66
N THR A 106 8.96 -45.02 2.47
CA THR A 106 8.13 -45.43 1.32
C THR A 106 8.85 -44.98 0.06
N ASN A 107 9.29 -45.94 -0.76
CA ASN A 107 9.78 -45.73 -2.12
C ASN A 107 8.64 -45.17 -2.98
N ASN A 108 8.39 -43.86 -2.87
CA ASN A 108 7.89 -43.09 -3.99
C ASN A 108 9.07 -42.27 -4.49
N THR A 109 9.51 -42.60 -5.69
CA THR A 109 10.45 -41.79 -6.48
C THR A 109 9.74 -40.49 -6.83
N THR A 110 9.63 -39.58 -5.88
CA THR A 110 9.19 -38.20 -6.12
C THR A 110 10.37 -37.50 -6.77
N THR A 111 10.40 -37.55 -8.10
CA THR A 111 11.16 -36.62 -8.92
C THR A 111 10.80 -35.21 -8.46
N ASN A 112 11.63 -34.62 -7.62
CA ASN A 112 11.60 -33.21 -7.25
C ASN A 112 11.99 -32.38 -8.49
N SER A 113 11.14 -32.38 -9.52
CA SER A 113 11.14 -31.32 -10.51
C SER A 113 10.57 -30.11 -9.78
N SER A 114 11.47 -29.25 -9.30
CA SER A 114 11.13 -27.88 -8.89
C SER A 114 10.76 -27.10 -10.14
N SER A 115 9.60 -27.41 -10.72
CA SER A 115 9.00 -26.59 -11.76
C SER A 115 8.60 -25.27 -11.11
N VAL A 116 9.26 -24.19 -11.51
CA VAL A 116 8.88 -22.84 -11.12
C VAL A 116 7.41 -22.65 -11.48
N PHE A 117 6.55 -22.44 -10.48
CA PHE A 117 5.17 -22.07 -10.70
C PHE A 117 5.16 -20.71 -11.41
N ARG A 118 4.77 -20.71 -12.69
CA ARG A 118 4.59 -19.48 -13.46
C ARG A 118 3.09 -19.28 -13.60
N VAL A 119 2.62 -18.13 -13.11
CA VAL A 119 1.24 -17.73 -13.39
C VAL A 119 1.18 -17.30 -14.85
N GLU A 120 0.15 -17.77 -15.56
CA GLU A 120 -0.02 -17.47 -16.97
C GLU A 120 -0.36 -15.98 -17.14
N THR A 121 0.47 -15.28 -17.90
CA THR A 121 0.31 -13.85 -18.20
C THR A 121 -0.25 -13.61 -19.60
N ASP A 122 -0.35 -14.66 -20.42
CA ASP A 122 -0.83 -14.61 -21.80
C ASP A 122 -2.36 -14.80 -21.87
N VAL A 123 -3.09 -14.15 -20.96
CA VAL A 123 -4.53 -14.33 -20.79
C VAL A 123 -5.27 -13.02 -21.02
N LEU A 124 -6.35 -13.11 -21.78
CA LEU A 124 -7.35 -12.06 -21.88
C LEU A 124 -8.44 -12.32 -20.84
N LEU A 125 -8.59 -11.41 -19.89
CA LEU A 125 -9.58 -11.54 -18.83
C LEU A 125 -10.98 -11.12 -19.33
N PRO A 126 -12.05 -11.77 -18.85
CA PRO A 126 -13.40 -11.40 -19.23
C PRO A 126 -13.76 -10.03 -18.64
N LEU A 127 -14.22 -9.12 -19.51
CA LEU A 127 -14.71 -7.81 -19.14
C LEU A 127 -16.04 -7.58 -19.84
N GLU A 128 -17.09 -7.25 -19.09
CA GLU A 128 -18.44 -7.05 -19.63
C GLU A 128 -18.63 -5.62 -20.13
N CYS A 129 -17.72 -5.11 -20.97
CA CYS A 129 -17.96 -3.86 -21.70
C CYS A 129 -18.80 -4.13 -22.95
N PRO A 130 -19.81 -3.29 -23.28
CA PRO A 130 -20.20 -2.02 -22.62
C PRO A 130 -21.20 -2.18 -21.46
N GLY A 131 -21.58 -3.39 -21.06
CA GLY A 131 -22.58 -3.63 -20.01
C GLY A 131 -22.25 -3.03 -18.64
N LEU A 132 -20.95 -2.81 -18.36
CA LEU A 132 -20.45 -2.14 -17.16
C LEU A 132 -20.43 -0.61 -17.28
N ASP A 133 -20.59 -0.03 -18.47
CA ASP A 133 -20.41 1.40 -18.66
C ASP A 133 -21.47 2.21 -17.90
N SER A 134 -21.00 3.20 -17.15
CA SER A 134 -21.81 4.00 -16.23
C SER A 134 -22.57 3.19 -15.17
N THR A 135 -22.17 1.94 -14.89
CA THR A 135 -22.75 1.16 -13.79
C THR A 135 -21.96 1.39 -12.50
N PRO A 136 -22.60 1.69 -11.36
CA PRO A 136 -21.92 1.77 -10.09
C PRO A 136 -21.56 0.36 -9.58
N GLN A 137 -20.30 0.14 -9.23
CA GLN A 137 -19.78 -1.08 -8.61
C GLN A 137 -19.36 -0.79 -7.18
N SER A 138 -19.83 -1.56 -6.21
CA SER A 138 -19.40 -1.43 -4.82
C SER A 138 -18.30 -2.44 -4.50
N SER A 139 -17.29 -2.00 -3.74
CA SER A 139 -16.28 -2.87 -3.15
C SER A 139 -16.14 -2.55 -1.67
N THR A 140 -15.94 -3.59 -0.86
CA THR A 140 -15.87 -3.47 0.60
C THR A 140 -14.60 -4.16 1.10
N PHE A 141 -13.88 -3.47 1.98
CA PHE A 141 -12.73 -4.02 2.69
C PHE A 141 -12.78 -3.61 4.15
N GLY A 142 -12.81 -4.59 5.06
CA GLY A 142 -13.05 -4.36 6.48
C GLY A 142 -14.40 -3.69 6.73
N HIS A 143 -14.38 -2.47 7.29
CA HIS A 143 -15.57 -1.65 7.56
C HIS A 143 -15.77 -0.50 6.57
N ARG A 144 -14.98 -0.44 5.50
CA ARG A 144 -15.10 0.59 4.47
C ARG A 144 -15.73 0.01 3.22
N THR A 145 -16.74 0.70 2.72
CA THR A 145 -17.38 0.42 1.43
C THR A 145 -17.22 1.64 0.54
N SER A 146 -16.77 1.41 -0.68
CA SER A 146 -16.57 2.43 -1.70
C SER A 146 -17.40 2.07 -2.93
N ILE A 147 -18.03 3.07 -3.54
CA ILE A 147 -18.80 2.91 -4.78
C ILE A 147 -17.98 3.53 -5.90
N PHE A 148 -17.76 2.78 -6.98
CA PHE A 148 -17.02 3.20 -8.15
C PHE A 148 -17.96 3.31 -9.34
N GLN A 149 -17.98 4.46 -9.99
CA GLN A 149 -18.63 4.67 -11.27
C GLN A 149 -17.72 4.13 -12.37
N MET A 150 -18.18 3.14 -13.12
CA MET A 150 -17.37 2.47 -14.12
C MET A 150 -17.48 3.15 -15.49
N TYR A 151 -16.37 3.23 -16.22
CA TYR A 151 -16.28 3.79 -17.57
C TYR A 151 -15.50 2.82 -18.47
N CYS A 152 -16.15 2.31 -19.50
CA CYS A 152 -15.53 1.43 -20.50
C CYS A 152 -14.80 2.25 -21.57
N HIS A 153 -13.76 1.66 -22.18
CA HIS A 153 -12.98 2.22 -23.31
C HIS A 153 -12.28 3.55 -23.01
N ASN A 154 -12.32 3.97 -21.75
CA ASN A 154 -11.68 5.17 -21.29
C ASN A 154 -10.49 4.73 -20.46
N THR A 155 -9.31 5.06 -20.94
CA THR A 155 -8.13 5.11 -20.08
C THR A 155 -8.07 6.50 -19.46
N TYR A 156 -7.56 6.60 -18.24
CA TYR A 156 -7.02 7.88 -17.85
C TYR A 156 -5.82 8.21 -18.73
N ALA A 157 -5.69 9.48 -19.09
CA ALA A 157 -4.38 10.05 -19.40
C ALA A 157 -3.54 10.09 -18.11
N TYR A 158 -3.18 8.90 -17.65
CA TYR A 158 -2.33 8.69 -16.50
C TYR A 158 -0.89 8.89 -16.96
N SER A 159 -0.18 9.86 -16.39
CA SER A 159 1.29 9.85 -16.44
C SER A 159 1.74 8.84 -15.42
N ILE A 160 2.66 7.93 -15.78
CA ILE A 160 3.15 6.86 -14.90
C ILE A 160 3.58 7.39 -13.51
N ASP A 161 3.90 8.67 -13.44
CA ASP A 161 4.29 9.41 -12.24
C ASP A 161 3.17 9.66 -11.21
N THR A 162 1.88 9.49 -11.54
CA THR A 162 0.76 9.82 -10.62
C THR A 162 0.04 8.62 -9.99
N ALA A 163 0.48 7.39 -10.25
CA ALA A 163 -0.12 6.22 -9.65
C ALA A 163 0.55 6.02 -8.32
N ILE A 164 -0.28 5.75 -7.35
CA ILE A 164 0.16 5.49 -6.00
C ILE A 164 0.67 4.04 -5.93
N LEU A 165 -0.01 3.15 -6.67
CA LEU A 165 0.24 1.72 -6.62
C LEU A 165 -0.21 1.08 -7.95
N SER A 166 0.59 0.11 -8.41
CA SER A 166 0.29 -0.74 -9.55
C SER A 166 0.44 -2.21 -9.15
N ILE A 167 -0.55 -3.03 -9.49
CA ILE A 167 -0.56 -4.47 -9.17
C ILE A 167 -1.00 -5.30 -10.38
N ILE A 168 -0.70 -6.60 -10.32
CA ILE A 168 -1.30 -7.59 -11.21
C ILE A 168 -2.58 -8.10 -10.55
N SER A 169 -3.70 -7.95 -11.23
CA SER A 169 -5.03 -8.41 -10.79
C SER A 169 -5.68 -9.26 -11.87
N TYR A 170 -6.35 -10.35 -11.47
CA TYR A 170 -7.08 -11.25 -12.37
C TYR A 170 -8.57 -10.93 -12.48
N THR A 171 -9.06 -10.01 -11.66
CA THR A 171 -10.44 -9.54 -11.74
C THR A 171 -10.52 -8.03 -11.54
N LEU A 172 -11.54 -7.41 -12.14
CA LEU A 172 -11.86 -6.00 -11.90
C LEU A 172 -12.19 -5.75 -10.42
N HIS A 173 -12.87 -6.71 -9.78
CA HIS A 173 -13.25 -6.64 -8.38
C HIS A 173 -12.02 -6.54 -7.46
N ASP A 174 -11.01 -7.39 -7.67
CA ASP A 174 -9.78 -7.37 -6.86
C ASP A 174 -9.00 -6.07 -7.05
N CYS A 175 -9.01 -5.51 -8.27
CA CYS A 175 -8.41 -4.21 -8.55
C CYS A 175 -9.11 -3.07 -7.77
N LEU A 176 -10.44 -3.06 -7.77
CA LEU A 176 -11.22 -2.10 -6.96
C LEU A 176 -11.01 -2.34 -5.46
N GLN A 177 -10.98 -3.59 -5.02
CA GLN A 177 -10.78 -3.95 -3.62
C GLN A 177 -9.41 -3.52 -3.11
N ALA A 178 -8.37 -3.58 -3.93
CA ALA A 178 -7.04 -3.04 -3.62
C ALA A 178 -7.08 -1.51 -3.37
N CYS A 179 -7.89 -0.78 -4.14
CA CYS A 179 -8.11 0.64 -3.93
C CYS A 179 -8.81 0.92 -2.58
N VAL A 180 -9.83 0.12 -2.24
CA VAL A 180 -10.54 0.24 -0.94
C VAL A 180 -9.65 -0.15 0.23
N SER A 181 -8.82 -1.19 0.08
CA SER A 181 -7.89 -1.61 1.11
C SER A 181 -6.80 -0.55 1.34
N PHE A 182 -6.31 0.08 0.27
CA PHE A 182 -5.40 1.22 0.37
C PHE A 182 -6.01 2.36 1.21
N ASN A 183 -7.27 2.76 0.91
CA ASN A 183 -7.98 3.78 1.68
C ASN A 183 -8.22 3.37 3.14
N HIS A 184 -8.47 2.09 3.38
CA HIS A 184 -8.60 1.54 4.72
C HIS A 184 -7.31 1.73 5.55
N TYR A 185 -6.15 1.36 4.99
CA TYR A 185 -4.88 1.47 5.70
C TYR A 185 -4.36 2.90 5.81
N MET A 186 -4.65 3.75 4.82
CA MET A 186 -4.27 5.18 4.87
C MET A 186 -5.19 6.02 5.76
N GLY A 187 -6.38 5.50 6.13
CA GLY A 187 -7.36 6.24 6.91
C GLY A 187 -8.06 7.38 6.16
N ALA A 188 -7.77 7.57 4.87
CA ALA A 188 -8.30 8.63 4.01
C ALA A 188 -8.65 8.06 2.62
N ASP A 189 -9.57 8.70 1.90
CA ASP A 189 -10.00 8.30 0.56
C ASP A 189 -9.03 8.80 -0.52
N ASN A 190 -7.77 8.42 -0.35
CA ASN A 190 -6.69 8.83 -1.22
C ASN A 190 -6.81 8.12 -2.57
N CYS A 191 -7.02 6.81 -2.63
CA CYS A 191 -7.32 6.11 -3.87
C CYS A 191 -8.74 6.49 -4.35
N THR A 192 -8.81 7.38 -5.34
CA THR A 192 -10.05 7.90 -5.92
C THR A 192 -10.39 7.27 -7.25
N ALA A 193 -9.45 6.55 -7.86
CA ALA A 193 -9.57 5.98 -9.18
C ALA A 193 -8.76 4.68 -9.29
N ALA A 194 -9.29 3.71 -10.02
CA ALA A 194 -8.58 2.49 -10.41
C ALA A 194 -8.83 2.18 -11.88
N THR A 195 -7.78 1.84 -12.63
CA THR A 195 -7.85 1.41 -14.03
C THR A 195 -7.42 -0.02 -14.15
N PHE A 196 -8.24 -0.82 -14.80
CA PHE A 196 -8.02 -2.23 -15.03
C PHE A 196 -7.92 -2.51 -16.52
N HIS A 197 -6.79 -3.10 -16.92
CA HIS A 197 -6.57 -3.60 -18.26
C HIS A 197 -6.72 -5.13 -18.25
N ALA A 198 -7.69 -5.63 -19.01
CA ALA A 198 -7.99 -7.06 -19.07
C ALA A 198 -7.00 -7.85 -19.95
N ASN A 199 -6.23 -7.18 -20.81
CA ASN A 199 -5.26 -7.81 -21.71
C ASN A 199 -3.87 -7.89 -21.05
N LEU A 200 -3.62 -8.97 -20.30
CA LEU A 200 -2.35 -9.14 -19.58
C LEU A 200 -1.17 -9.38 -20.54
N THR A 201 -1.43 -10.00 -21.70
CA THR A 201 -0.43 -10.28 -22.73
C THR A 201 0.24 -8.99 -23.22
N LEU A 202 -0.54 -7.90 -23.33
CA LEU A 202 -0.01 -6.60 -23.73
C LEU A 202 0.52 -5.79 -22.55
N MET A 203 -0.13 -5.84 -21.39
CA MET A 203 0.22 -4.95 -20.30
C MET A 203 1.42 -5.41 -19.50
N ILE A 204 1.48 -6.69 -19.10
CA ILE A 204 2.53 -7.16 -18.19
C ILE A 204 3.95 -6.95 -18.77
N PRO A 205 4.24 -7.22 -20.06
CA PRO A 205 5.56 -6.96 -20.62
C PRO A 205 5.95 -5.48 -20.69
N ASN A 206 4.97 -4.57 -20.72
CA ASN A 206 5.20 -3.14 -20.94
C ASN A 206 5.19 -2.32 -19.63
N THR A 207 4.35 -2.69 -18.68
CA THR A 207 4.10 -1.92 -17.45
C THR A 207 4.23 -2.74 -16.17
N GLU A 208 4.49 -4.06 -16.26
CA GLU A 208 4.61 -4.99 -15.12
C GLU A 208 3.35 -5.10 -14.24
N ALA A 209 2.25 -4.47 -14.65
CA ALA A 209 0.99 -4.40 -13.92
C ALA A 209 -0.17 -4.17 -14.89
N ASN A 210 -1.38 -4.52 -14.47
CA ASN A 210 -2.60 -4.27 -15.24
C ASN A 210 -3.69 -3.54 -14.43
N CYS A 211 -3.47 -3.34 -13.13
CA CYS A 211 -4.32 -2.55 -12.26
C CYS A 211 -3.53 -1.35 -11.71
N PHE A 212 -4.00 -0.13 -11.98
CA PHE A 212 -3.34 1.12 -11.59
C PHE A 212 -4.27 1.98 -10.73
N MET A 213 -3.78 2.47 -9.60
CA MET A 213 -4.54 3.26 -8.61
C MET A 213 -4.02 4.69 -8.51
N ALA A 214 -4.91 5.70 -8.42
CA ALA A 214 -4.54 7.12 -8.46
C ALA A 214 -5.23 8.00 -7.39
N THR A 215 -4.57 9.12 -7.03
CA THR A 215 -4.97 9.95 -5.87
C THR A 215 -5.95 11.09 -6.14
N ASN A 216 -6.08 11.57 -7.37
CA ASN A 216 -6.69 12.87 -7.63
C ASN A 216 -7.79 12.80 -8.67
N ARG A 217 -8.90 13.50 -8.38
CA ARG A 217 -10.01 13.64 -9.31
C ARG A 217 -9.89 14.75 -10.33
N ASP A 218 -9.06 15.73 -10.03
CA ASP A 218 -9.12 17.02 -10.71
C ASP A 218 -8.37 17.04 -12.05
N VAL A 219 -7.81 15.91 -12.48
CA VAL A 219 -7.07 15.77 -13.75
C VAL A 219 -7.71 14.71 -14.66
N PHE A 220 -9.02 14.47 -14.52
CA PHE A 220 -9.71 13.48 -15.33
C PHE A 220 -10.15 14.05 -16.68
N SER A 221 -9.27 13.95 -17.67
CA SER A 221 -9.72 13.83 -19.05
C SER A 221 -9.79 12.36 -19.38
N LEU A 222 -11.00 11.81 -19.44
CA LEU A 222 -11.23 10.48 -20.02
C LEU A 222 -10.84 10.59 -21.48
N SER A 223 -9.73 9.95 -21.84
CA SER A 223 -9.31 9.85 -23.23
C SER A 223 -9.80 8.51 -23.76
N PRO A 224 -10.46 8.48 -24.93
CA PRO A 224 -10.81 7.21 -25.55
C PRO A 224 -9.52 6.45 -25.80
N SER A 225 -9.41 5.27 -25.20
CA SER A 225 -8.27 4.39 -25.40
C SER A 225 -8.34 3.77 -26.78
N SER A 226 -7.23 3.78 -27.51
CA SER A 226 -7.09 2.97 -28.72
C SER A 226 -7.01 1.47 -28.42
N GLU A 227 -6.89 1.07 -27.14
CA GLU A 227 -6.85 -0.34 -26.71
C GLU A 227 -8.23 -1.01 -26.69
N GLY A 228 -9.33 -0.26 -26.89
CA GLY A 228 -10.67 -0.82 -27.11
C GLY A 228 -11.36 -1.36 -25.85
N ASP A 229 -12.09 -2.48 -26.00
CA ASP A 229 -13.03 -3.09 -25.04
C ASP A 229 -12.39 -3.69 -23.76
N TYR A 230 -11.08 -3.56 -23.61
CA TYR A 230 -10.30 -4.24 -22.56
C TYR A 230 -9.91 -3.34 -21.40
N VAL A 231 -10.34 -2.08 -21.41
CA VAL A 231 -10.02 -1.13 -20.33
C VAL A 231 -11.30 -0.66 -19.66
N VAL A 232 -11.31 -0.78 -18.33
CA VAL A 232 -12.33 -0.21 -17.47
C VAL A 232 -11.71 0.61 -16.36
N THR A 233 -12.30 1.77 -16.17
CA THR A 233 -11.90 2.74 -15.17
C THR A 233 -13.03 2.91 -14.15
N GLY A 234 -12.71 2.72 -12.87
CA GLY A 234 -13.62 2.96 -11.76
C GLY A 234 -13.29 4.27 -11.05
N LEU A 235 -14.24 5.20 -10.99
CA LEU A 235 -14.15 6.46 -10.26
C LEU A 235 -14.90 6.39 -8.94
N LEU A 236 -14.23 6.61 -7.82
CA LEU A 236 -14.90 6.69 -6.53
C LEU A 236 -16.03 7.73 -6.60
N GLY A 237 -17.23 7.39 -6.17
CA GLY A 237 -18.38 8.32 -6.10
C GLY A 237 -18.13 9.41 -5.05
N PRO A 238 -18.79 10.57 -5.13
CA PRO A 238 -18.78 11.52 -4.01
C PRO A 238 -19.36 10.83 -2.77
N SER A 239 -18.60 10.84 -1.67
CA SER A 239 -19.01 10.37 -0.34
C SER A 239 -20.03 11.29 0.30
#